data_AF-A0A2R7QY63-F1
#
_entry.id   AF-A0A2R7QY63-F1
#
_cell.length_a   1.000
_cell.length_b   1.000
_cell.length_c   1.000
_cell.angle_alpha   90.00
_cell.angle_beta   90.00
_cell.angle_gamma   90.00
#
_symmetry.space_group_name_H-M   'P 1'
#
loop_
_entity.id
_entity.type
_entity.pdbx_description
1 polymer ?
#
loop_
_entity_poly.entity_id
_entity_poly.type
_entity_poly.pdbx_seq_one_letter_code
_entity_poly.pdbx_strand_id
1 'polypeptide(L)'
;FGAVFLAGLVVAQFASGLAAQASASRLLYAMGRDSVLPKAVFGRLNEKFHTPVANLVITGIVGLIAIFLDVATSTSFINFGAFTAFTLVNASVVFHYVRQRRAGQQLNPVSYVVVPVIGAIICAYLLSQLDSNAITLGVSWLVLGVVVLALITRGFKASPPEMTATEKATVEAAA
;
A
#
# COMPACT_ATOMS: atom_id res chain seq x y z
N PHE A 1 5.06 -35.20 -19.57
CA PHE A 1 4.69 -33.79 -19.84
C PHE A 1 3.87 -33.19 -18.69
N GLY A 2 2.72 -33.76 -18.33
CA GLY A 2 1.86 -33.21 -17.24
C GLY A 2 2.56 -33.06 -15.88
N ALA A 3 3.40 -34.01 -15.47
CA ALA A 3 4.14 -33.93 -14.20
C ALA A 3 5.15 -32.76 -14.15
N VAL A 4 5.84 -32.48 -15.27
CA VAL A 4 6.78 -31.36 -15.39
C VAL A 4 6.03 -30.02 -15.33
N PHE A 5 4.86 -29.95 -15.96
CA PHE A 5 4.00 -28.77 -15.93
C PHE A 5 3.45 -28.50 -14.52
N LEU A 6 2.93 -29.53 -13.83
CA LEU A 6 2.46 -29.42 -12.44
C LEU A 6 3.60 -29.02 -11.49
N ALA A 7 4.78 -29.63 -11.61
CA ALA A 7 5.94 -29.26 -10.82
C ALA A 7 6.33 -27.79 -11.04
N GLY A 8 6.30 -27.32 -12.29
CA GLY A 8 6.54 -25.92 -12.63
C GLY A 8 5.54 -24.97 -11.98
N LEU A 9 4.23 -25.29 -12.04
CA LEU A 9 3.18 -24.49 -11.41
C LEU A 9 3.32 -24.42 -9.89
N VAL A 10 3.62 -25.54 -9.25
CA VAL A 10 3.81 -25.60 -7.79
C VAL A 10 4.99 -24.72 -7.39
N VAL A 11 6.15 -24.86 -8.04
CA VAL A 11 7.33 -24.05 -7.75
C VAL A 11 7.06 -22.56 -7.97
N ALA A 12 6.38 -22.19 -9.06
CA ALA A 12 6.02 -20.81 -9.34
C ALA A 12 5.09 -20.21 -8.26
N GLN A 13 4.09 -20.97 -7.80
CA GLN A 13 3.16 -20.51 -6.77
C GLN A 13 3.86 -20.32 -5.41
N PHE A 14 4.75 -21.25 -5.04
CA PHE A 14 5.56 -21.12 -3.83
C PHE A 14 6.49 -19.90 -3.89
N ALA A 15 7.15 -19.68 -5.03
CA ALA A 15 8.02 -18.53 -5.23
C ALA A 15 7.25 -17.20 -5.13
N SER A 16 6.10 -17.11 -5.79
CA SER A 16 5.22 -15.94 -5.74
C SER A 16 4.70 -15.65 -4.32
N GLY A 17 4.25 -16.69 -3.60
CA GLY A 17 3.78 -16.57 -2.23
C GLY A 17 4.86 -16.08 -1.26
N LEU A 18 6.08 -16.60 -1.40
CA LEU A 18 7.22 -16.16 -0.59
C LEU A 18 7.60 -14.70 -0.89
N ALA A 19 7.60 -14.32 -2.17
CA ALA A 19 7.86 -12.94 -2.59
C ALA A 19 6.79 -11.97 -2.06
N ALA A 20 5.52 -12.38 -2.05
CA ALA A 20 4.41 -11.59 -1.50
C ALA A 20 4.55 -11.40 0.02
N GLN A 21 4.85 -12.47 0.77
CA GLN A 21 5.10 -12.39 2.22
C GLN A 21 6.29 -11.49 2.57
N ALA A 22 7.39 -11.61 1.82
CA ALA A 22 8.56 -10.75 1.99
C ALA A 22 8.25 -9.27 1.69
N SER A 23 7.42 -9.00 0.67
CA SER A 23 7.02 -7.63 0.30
C SER A 23 6.11 -7.01 1.35
N ALA A 24 5.11 -7.77 1.84
CA ALA A 24 4.18 -7.31 2.87
C ALA A 24 4.89 -6.96 4.20
N SER A 25 5.81 -7.83 4.66
CA SER A 25 6.58 -7.59 5.88
C SER A 25 7.50 -6.36 5.78
N ARG A 26 8.08 -6.09 4.60
CA ARG A 26 8.87 -4.87 4.33
C ARG A 26 8.00 -3.62 4.29
N LEU A 27 6.81 -3.68 3.69
CA LEU A 27 5.88 -2.55 3.68
C LEU A 27 5.47 -2.17 5.11
N LEU A 28 5.11 -3.16 5.94
CA LEU A 28 4.79 -2.93 7.35
C LEU A 28 5.96 -2.32 8.13
N TYR A 29 7.19 -2.75 7.83
CA TYR A 29 8.38 -2.17 8.44
C TYR A 29 8.62 -0.72 8.00
N ALA A 30 8.48 -0.42 6.70
CA ALA A 30 8.59 0.95 6.18
C ALA A 30 7.53 1.87 6.83
N MET A 31 6.28 1.41 6.94
CA MET A 31 5.21 2.17 7.61
C MET A 31 5.48 2.39 9.12
N GLY A 32 6.14 1.43 9.79
CA GLY A 32 6.60 1.57 11.18
C GLY A 32 7.78 2.54 11.34
N ARG A 33 8.72 2.55 10.39
CA ARG A 33 9.85 3.50 10.32
C ARG A 33 9.35 4.92 10.09
N ASP A 34 8.37 5.09 9.20
CA ASP A 34 7.80 6.39 8.82
C ASP A 34 6.86 6.95 9.92
N SER A 35 6.84 6.31 11.11
CA SER A 35 6.09 6.73 12.32
C SER A 35 4.58 6.78 12.16
N VAL A 36 4.03 6.14 11.11
CA VAL A 36 2.59 5.99 10.87
C VAL A 36 1.98 4.94 11.80
N LEU A 37 2.79 4.02 12.35
CA LEU A 37 2.38 3.01 13.33
C LEU A 37 3.25 3.09 14.60
N PRO A 38 2.76 2.64 15.77
CA PRO A 38 3.51 2.74 17.03
C PRO A 38 4.90 2.09 16.94
N LYS A 39 5.95 2.92 17.08
CA LYS A 39 7.37 2.52 16.94
C LYS A 39 7.78 1.33 17.80
N ALA A 40 7.10 1.12 18.94
CA ALA A 40 7.43 0.09 19.91
C ALA A 40 7.28 -1.35 19.38
N VAL A 41 6.36 -1.60 18.45
CA VAL A 41 6.05 -2.95 17.93
C VAL A 41 6.53 -3.15 16.50
N PHE A 42 6.39 -2.14 15.63
CA PHE A 42 6.72 -2.24 14.20
C PHE A 42 8.11 -1.67 13.82
N GLY A 43 8.76 -0.96 14.74
CA GLY A 43 10.08 -0.33 14.52
C GLY A 43 11.27 -1.10 15.11
N ARG A 44 11.04 -2.21 15.84
CA ARG A 44 12.12 -3.05 16.36
C ARG A 44 12.63 -3.99 15.28
N LEU A 45 13.74 -3.62 14.65
CA LEU A 45 14.58 -4.55 13.89
C LEU A 45 15.28 -5.51 14.85
N ASN A 46 15.33 -6.78 14.49
CA ASN A 46 16.18 -7.73 15.19
C ASN A 46 17.65 -7.45 14.83
N GLU A 47 18.47 -7.13 15.84
CA GLU A 47 19.83 -6.57 15.75
C GLU A 47 20.82 -7.42 14.93
N LYS A 48 20.52 -8.70 14.73
CA LYS A 48 21.43 -9.66 14.10
C LYS A 48 21.14 -9.95 12.62
N PHE A 49 19.90 -9.75 12.16
CA PHE A 49 19.47 -10.15 10.81
C PHE A 49 18.94 -8.97 9.96
N HIS A 50 18.78 -7.78 10.54
CA HIS A 50 18.16 -6.63 9.86
C HIS A 50 16.80 -6.97 9.21
N THR A 51 16.15 -8.05 9.65
CA THR A 51 14.87 -8.54 9.12
C THR A 51 13.80 -8.34 10.18
N PRO A 52 12.64 -7.76 9.83
CA PRO A 52 11.54 -7.55 10.77
C PRO A 52 10.80 -8.89 11.00
N VAL A 53 11.39 -9.78 11.81
CA VAL A 53 10.84 -11.11 12.11
C VAL A 53 9.43 -11.02 12.70
N ALA A 54 9.16 -10.00 13.53
CA ALA A 54 7.82 -9.76 14.08
C ALA A 54 6.78 -9.50 12.98
N ASN A 55 7.10 -8.67 11.97
CA ASN A 55 6.18 -8.37 10.87
C ASN A 55 5.99 -9.59 9.96
N LEU A 56 7.05 -10.40 9.77
CA LEU A 56 6.96 -11.66 9.02
C LEU A 56 6.00 -12.64 9.72
N VAL A 57 6.12 -12.81 11.03
CA VAL A 57 5.24 -13.69 11.82
C VAL A 57 3.79 -13.18 11.81
N ILE A 58 3.56 -11.87 11.95
CA ILE A 58 2.22 -11.28 11.86
C ILE A 58 1.61 -11.53 10.48
N THR A 59 2.36 -11.29 9.40
CA THR A 59 1.88 -11.51 8.04
C THR A 59 1.61 -13.00 7.78
N GLY A 60 2.40 -13.90 8.38
CA GLY A 60 2.18 -15.34 8.33
C GLY A 60 0.92 -15.78 9.07
N ILE A 61 0.67 -15.26 10.28
CA ILE A 61 -0.55 -15.54 11.06
C ILE A 61 -1.80 -15.03 10.33
N VAL A 62 -1.74 -13.83 9.76
CA VAL A 62 -2.83 -13.30 8.93
C VAL A 62 -3.04 -14.17 7.68
N GLY A 63 -1.96 -14.67 7.09
CA GLY A 63 -2.02 -15.62 5.97
C GLY A 63 -2.74 -16.94 6.30
N LEU A 64 -2.69 -17.41 7.55
CA LEU A 64 -3.42 -18.61 7.98
C LEU A 64 -4.94 -18.41 7.94
N ILE A 65 -5.43 -17.17 8.06
CA ILE A 65 -6.86 -16.85 7.96
C ILE A 65 -7.38 -17.13 6.55
N ALA A 66 -6.50 -17.07 5.53
CA ALA A 66 -6.87 -17.38 4.14
C ALA A 66 -7.36 -18.81 3.93
N ILE A 67 -7.07 -19.75 4.84
CA ILE A 67 -7.54 -21.15 4.78
C ILE A 67 -9.08 -21.22 4.91
N PHE A 68 -9.70 -20.23 5.57
CA PHE A 68 -11.15 -20.18 5.77
C PHE A 68 -11.91 -19.40 4.70
N LEU A 69 -11.21 -18.88 3.68
CA LEU A 69 -11.79 -18.02 2.67
C LEU A 69 -11.86 -18.73 1.31
N ASP A 70 -12.98 -18.57 0.60
CA ASP A 70 -13.12 -19.13 -0.74
C ASP A 70 -12.19 -18.42 -1.74
N VAL A 71 -11.76 -19.15 -2.79
CA VAL A 71 -10.82 -18.65 -3.79
C VAL A 71 -11.43 -17.48 -4.57
N ALA A 72 -12.73 -17.53 -4.89
CA ALA A 72 -13.41 -16.46 -5.61
C ALA A 72 -13.51 -15.18 -4.77
N THR A 73 -13.88 -15.31 -3.49
CA THR A 73 -13.95 -14.18 -2.57
C THR A 73 -12.56 -13.60 -2.30
N SER A 74 -11.54 -14.44 -2.09
CA SER A 74 -10.15 -14.02 -1.85
C SER A 74 -9.60 -13.21 -3.01
N THR A 75 -9.79 -13.70 -4.23
CA THR A 75 -9.32 -13.04 -5.45
C THR A 75 -10.00 -11.69 -5.64
N SER A 76 -11.31 -11.65 -5.44
CA SER A 76 -12.07 -10.39 -5.49
C SER A 76 -11.61 -9.39 -4.43
N PHE A 77 -11.25 -9.85 -3.23
CA PHE A 77 -10.71 -9.00 -2.16
C PHE A 77 -9.35 -8.38 -2.52
N ILE A 78 -8.45 -9.19 -3.08
CA ILE A 78 -7.13 -8.72 -3.55
C ILE A 78 -7.31 -7.69 -4.67
N ASN A 79 -8.20 -7.96 -5.62
CA ASN A 79 -8.52 -7.03 -6.72
C ASN A 79 -9.10 -5.72 -6.19
N PHE A 80 -10.01 -5.78 -5.20
CA PHE A 80 -10.55 -4.59 -4.56
C PHE A 80 -9.44 -3.72 -3.94
N GLY A 81 -8.54 -4.34 -3.18
CA GLY A 81 -7.40 -3.67 -2.57
C GLY A 81 -6.48 -3.03 -3.61
N ALA A 82 -6.17 -3.75 -4.69
CA ALA A 82 -5.34 -3.25 -5.78
C ALA A 82 -5.98 -2.06 -6.50
N PHE A 83 -7.25 -2.16 -6.91
CA PHE A 83 -7.95 -1.06 -7.59
C PHE A 83 -8.13 0.16 -6.68
N THR A 84 -8.40 -0.06 -5.39
CA THR A 84 -8.45 1.03 -4.40
C THR A 84 -7.09 1.73 -4.29
N ALA A 85 -6.00 0.97 -4.12
CA ALA A 85 -4.65 1.52 -4.02
C ALA A 85 -4.26 2.28 -5.29
N PHE A 86 -4.52 1.72 -6.48
CA PHE A 86 -4.27 2.41 -7.74
C PHE A 86 -5.11 3.66 -7.90
N THR A 87 -6.38 3.65 -7.50
CA THR A 87 -7.23 4.85 -7.53
C THR A 87 -6.66 5.95 -6.62
N LEU A 88 -6.23 5.59 -5.40
CA LEU A 88 -5.60 6.52 -4.47
C LEU A 88 -4.27 7.07 -4.98
N VAL A 89 -3.43 6.24 -5.60
CA VAL A 89 -2.17 6.67 -6.22
C VAL A 89 -2.46 7.66 -7.36
N ASN A 90 -3.40 7.34 -8.25
CA ASN A 90 -3.80 8.26 -9.33
C ASN A 90 -4.33 9.58 -8.78
N ALA A 91 -5.17 9.55 -7.75
CA ALA A 91 -5.66 10.76 -7.07
C ALA A 91 -4.52 11.56 -6.42
N SER A 92 -3.55 10.88 -5.79
CA SER A 92 -2.36 11.51 -5.19
C SER A 92 -1.48 12.19 -6.24
N VAL A 93 -1.30 11.59 -7.42
CA VAL A 93 -0.57 12.20 -8.54
C VAL A 93 -1.28 13.46 -9.04
N VAL A 94 -2.61 13.42 -9.17
CA VAL A 94 -3.40 14.59 -9.55
C VAL A 94 -3.27 15.71 -8.51
N PHE A 95 -3.35 15.39 -7.22
CA PHE A 95 -3.18 16.37 -6.14
C PHE A 95 -1.75 16.95 -6.11
N HIS A 96 -0.74 16.10 -6.28
CA HIS A 96 0.66 16.51 -6.38
C HIS A 96 0.86 17.46 -7.56
N TYR A 97 0.32 17.14 -8.74
CA TYR A 97 0.35 18.03 -9.91
C TYR A 97 -0.31 19.38 -9.63
N VAL A 98 -1.49 19.41 -8.97
CA VAL A 98 -2.15 20.67 -8.59
C VAL A 98 -1.30 21.50 -7.62
N ARG A 99 -0.63 20.86 -6.65
CA ARG A 99 0.27 21.52 -5.70
C ARG A 99 1.53 22.06 -6.38
N GLN A 100 2.15 21.27 -7.26
CA GLN A 100 3.34 21.66 -8.01
C GLN A 100 3.06 22.82 -9.00
N ARG A 101 1.86 22.81 -9.61
CA ARG A 101 1.39 23.89 -10.48
C ARG A 101 1.18 25.18 -9.68
N ARG A 102 0.66 25.11 -8.45
CA ARG A 102 0.57 26.27 -7.54
C ARG A 102 1.95 26.81 -7.13
N ALA A 103 2.99 25.97 -7.15
CA ALA A 103 4.38 26.36 -6.91
C ALA A 103 5.11 26.88 -8.17
N GLY A 104 4.42 27.07 -9.30
CA GLY A 104 4.95 27.74 -10.50
C GLY A 104 5.76 26.87 -11.45
N GLN A 105 5.86 25.55 -11.23
CA GLN A 105 6.55 24.64 -12.16
C GLN A 105 5.67 24.30 -13.37
N GLN A 106 6.21 24.47 -14.59
CA GLN A 106 5.56 24.05 -15.82
C GLN A 106 5.78 22.54 -16.07
N LEU A 107 5.02 21.70 -15.37
CA LEU A 107 4.96 20.28 -15.69
C LEU A 107 3.98 20.02 -16.83
N ASN A 108 4.32 19.03 -17.66
CA ASN A 108 3.57 18.69 -18.85
C ASN A 108 2.17 18.16 -18.45
N PRO A 109 1.07 18.92 -18.68
CA PRO A 109 -0.26 18.61 -18.15
C PRO A 109 -0.82 17.29 -18.66
N VAL A 110 -0.45 16.95 -19.90
CA VAL A 110 -1.01 15.82 -20.63
C VAL A 110 -0.56 14.50 -20.01
N SER A 111 0.74 14.35 -19.76
CA SER A 111 1.27 13.09 -19.21
C SER A 111 0.95 12.90 -17.73
N TYR A 112 0.90 14.00 -16.95
CA TYR A 112 0.68 13.96 -15.49
C TYR A 112 -0.79 14.00 -15.06
N VAL A 113 -1.73 14.33 -15.95
CA VAL A 113 -3.16 14.37 -15.62
C VAL A 113 -3.95 13.38 -16.45
N VAL A 114 -3.74 13.32 -17.77
CA VAL A 114 -4.58 12.48 -18.65
C VAL A 114 -4.34 11.00 -18.36
N VAL A 115 -3.08 10.58 -18.22
CA VAL A 115 -2.73 9.19 -17.92
C VAL A 115 -3.32 8.73 -16.58
N PRO A 116 -3.11 9.44 -15.45
CA PRO A 116 -3.69 9.00 -14.18
C PRO A 116 -5.21 9.15 -14.09
N VAL A 117 -5.82 10.11 -14.79
CA VAL A 117 -7.29 10.22 -14.82
C VAL A 117 -7.91 9.06 -15.58
N ILE A 118 -7.37 8.69 -16.74
CA ILE A 118 -7.83 7.51 -17.48
C ILE A 118 -7.62 6.25 -16.62
N GLY A 119 -6.47 6.12 -15.96
CA GLY A 119 -6.19 5.02 -15.03
C GLY A 119 -7.19 4.95 -13.88
N ALA A 120 -7.54 6.10 -13.27
CA ALA A 120 -8.54 6.18 -12.21
C ALA A 120 -9.94 5.80 -12.69
N ILE A 121 -10.35 6.23 -13.90
CA ILE A 121 -11.65 5.87 -14.48
C ILE A 121 -11.72 4.37 -14.74
N ILE A 122 -10.67 3.77 -15.32
CA ILE A 122 -10.61 2.33 -15.56
C ILE A 122 -10.64 1.55 -14.24
N CYS A 123 -9.87 1.98 -13.22
CA CYS A 123 -9.88 1.34 -11.91
C CYS A 123 -11.26 1.43 -11.24
N ALA A 124 -11.92 2.59 -11.30
CA ALA A 124 -13.26 2.78 -10.75
C ALA A 124 -14.32 1.91 -11.46
N TYR A 125 -14.20 1.78 -12.78
CA TYR A 125 -15.06 0.89 -13.56
C TYR A 125 -14.85 -0.58 -13.18
N LEU A 126 -13.59 -1.02 -13.09
CA LEU A 126 -13.26 -2.39 -12.68
C LEU A 126 -13.72 -2.69 -11.24
N LEU A 127 -13.62 -1.71 -10.34
CA LEU A 127 -14.12 -1.84 -8.97
C LEU A 127 -15.64 -2.06 -8.93
N SER A 128 -16.38 -1.44 -9.85
CA SER A 128 -17.84 -1.63 -9.96
C SER A 128 -18.25 -2.99 -10.52
N GLN A 129 -17.34 -3.69 -11.20
CA GLN A 129 -17.54 -5.04 -11.73
C GLN A 129 -17.24 -6.16 -10.72
N LEU A 130 -16.81 -5.82 -9.50
CA LEU A 130 -16.49 -6.81 -8.48
C LEU A 130 -17.73 -7.37 -7.78
N ASP A 131 -17.57 -8.56 -7.19
CA ASP A 131 -18.59 -9.21 -6.38
C ASP A 131 -19.06 -8.28 -5.25
N SER A 132 -20.38 -8.20 -5.04
CA SER A 132 -20.98 -7.32 -4.02
C SER A 132 -20.44 -7.61 -2.61
N ASN A 133 -20.15 -8.88 -2.30
CA ASN A 133 -19.57 -9.24 -0.99
C ASN A 133 -18.16 -8.63 -0.81
N ALA A 134 -17.36 -8.62 -1.87
CA ALA A 134 -16.01 -8.04 -1.84
C ALA A 134 -16.06 -6.51 -1.75
N ILE A 135 -17.03 -5.87 -2.42
CA ILE A 135 -17.23 -4.42 -2.33
C ILE A 135 -17.66 -4.03 -0.91
N THR A 136 -18.60 -4.73 -0.27
CA THR A 136 -19.04 -4.40 1.09
C THR A 136 -17.93 -4.56 2.12
N LEU A 137 -17.20 -5.68 2.08
CA LEU A 137 -16.06 -5.90 2.98
C LEU A 137 -14.90 -4.95 2.67
N GLY A 138 -14.67 -4.65 1.40
CA GLY A 138 -13.65 -3.72 0.95
C GLY A 138 -13.93 -2.28 1.39
N VAL A 139 -15.17 -1.79 1.22
CA VAL A 139 -15.57 -0.44 1.64
C VAL A 139 -15.54 -0.32 3.16
N SER A 140 -16.04 -1.31 3.90
CA SER A 140 -15.95 -1.29 5.36
C SER A 140 -14.50 -1.28 5.86
N TRP A 141 -13.62 -2.05 5.21
CA TRP A 141 -12.17 -2.01 5.46
C TRP A 141 -11.54 -0.65 5.11
N LEU A 142 -11.92 -0.05 3.97
CA LEU A 142 -11.44 1.26 3.55
C LEU A 142 -11.85 2.34 4.54
N VAL A 143 -13.10 2.32 4.98
CA VAL A 143 -13.62 3.23 6.02
C VAL A 143 -12.84 3.05 7.32
N LEU A 144 -12.59 1.81 7.76
CA LEU A 144 -11.74 1.54 8.92
C LEU A 144 -10.32 2.09 8.72
N GLY A 145 -9.72 1.90 7.55
CA GLY A 145 -8.41 2.43 7.20
C GLY A 145 -8.36 3.96 7.27
N VAL A 146 -9.39 4.65 6.76
CA VAL A 146 -9.53 6.11 6.83
C VAL A 146 -9.72 6.57 8.27
N VAL A 147 -10.53 5.87 9.07
CA VAL A 147 -10.74 6.19 10.49
C VAL A 147 -9.44 6.03 11.27
N VAL A 148 -8.73 4.92 11.08
CA VAL A 148 -7.41 4.68 11.70
C VAL A 148 -6.41 5.77 11.27
N LEU A 149 -6.37 6.11 9.98
CA LEU A 149 -5.53 7.18 9.47
C LEU A 149 -5.92 8.54 10.09
N ALA A 150 -7.21 8.85 10.22
CA ALA A 150 -7.69 10.08 10.84
C ALA A 150 -7.35 10.14 12.34
N LEU A 151 -7.43 9.01 13.05
CA LEU A 151 -7.05 8.90 14.46
C LEU A 151 -5.54 9.07 14.66
N ILE A 152 -4.72 8.43 13.81
CA ILE A 152 -3.26 8.52 13.83
C ILE A 152 -2.79 9.92 13.44
N THR A 153 -3.41 10.51 12.42
CA THR A 153 -3.08 11.86 11.92
C THR A 153 -3.72 12.96 12.78
N ARG A 154 -4.49 12.61 13.83
CA ARG A 154 -5.28 13.53 14.67
C ARG A 154 -5.97 14.63 13.83
N GLY A 155 -6.71 14.20 12.80
CA GLY A 155 -7.49 15.10 11.95
C GLY A 155 -6.67 15.97 10.99
N PHE A 156 -5.74 15.38 10.23
CA PHE A 156 -4.99 16.09 9.17
C PHE A 156 -4.11 17.27 9.66
N LYS A 157 -3.81 17.37 10.96
CA LYS A 157 -3.05 18.49 11.54
C LYS A 157 -1.55 18.26 11.69
N ALA A 158 -1.07 17.01 11.59
CA ALA A 158 0.36 16.72 11.64
C ALA A 158 0.91 16.59 10.21
N SER A 159 1.76 17.54 9.82
CA SER A 159 2.59 17.45 8.62
C SER A 159 3.43 16.16 8.64
N PRO A 160 3.64 15.50 7.48
CA PRO A 160 4.55 14.37 7.40
C PRO A 160 5.94 14.76 7.95
N PRO A 161 6.54 13.98 8.86
CA PRO A 161 7.83 14.29 9.52
C PRO A 161 8.99 14.51 8.55
N GLU A 162 8.84 14.14 7.27
CA GLU A 162 9.85 14.35 6.21
C GLU A 162 10.11 15.83 5.88
N MET A 163 9.13 16.71 6.07
CA MET A 163 9.37 18.16 5.87
C MET A 163 10.28 18.72 6.96
N THR A 164 10.23 18.20 8.19
CA THR A 164 11.09 18.67 9.29
C THR A 164 12.53 18.17 9.16
N ALA A 165 12.75 16.98 8.61
CA ALA A 165 14.08 16.44 8.38
C ALA A 165 14.78 17.13 7.19
N THR A 166 14.04 17.41 6.11
CA THR A 166 14.56 18.12 4.94
C THR A 166 14.84 19.59 5.26
N GLU A 167 13.95 20.25 6.01
CA GLU A 167 14.11 21.66 6.42
C GLU A 167 15.33 21.85 7.32
N LYS A 168 15.56 20.95 8.30
CA LYS A 168 16.78 20.98 9.12
C LYS A 168 18.05 20.83 8.29
N ALA A 169 18.09 19.89 7.35
CA ALA A 169 19.27 19.66 6.50
C ALA A 169 19.57 20.88 5.59
N THR A 170 18.55 21.56 5.09
CA THR A 170 18.73 22.79 4.30
C THR A 170 19.12 24.01 5.13
N VAL A 171 18.65 24.13 6.38
CA VAL A 171 19.00 25.25 7.28
C VAL A 171 20.43 25.09 7.81
N GLU A 172 20.87 23.87 8.09
CA GLU A 172 22.23 23.56 8.58
C GLU A 172 23.28 23.61 7.47
N ALA A 173 22.90 23.40 6.20
CA ALA A 173 23.78 23.60 5.04
C ALA A 173 23.86 25.06 4.57
N ALA A 174 22.98 25.94 5.05
CA ALA A 174 22.92 27.37 4.70
C ALA A 174 23.40 28.30 5.83
N ALA A 175 23.78 27.76 6.99
CA ALA A 175 24.37 28.45 8.14
C ALA A 175 25.87 28.18 8.22
#